data_AF-X0YM65-F1
#
_entry.id   AF-X0YM65-F1
#
_cell.length_a   1.000
_cell.length_b   1.000
_cell.length_c   1.000
_cell.angle_alpha   90.00
_cell.angle_beta   90.00
_cell.angle_gamma   90.00
#
_symmetry.space_group_name_H-M   'P 1'
#
loop_
_entity.id
_entity.type
_entity.pdbx_description
1 polymer ?
#
loop_
_entity_poly.entity_id
_entity_poly.type
_entity_poly.pdbx_seq_one_letter_code
_entity_poly.pdbx_strand_id
1 'polypeptide(L)'
;HAIFGRAGEDVKNDSLEVPSGIEGIVIDTQRFSRRMSLSEEERKVYEKDLKAAETDGNDKIARAFTEMIEAMETITGKTITDEDGTPLVRDHDAKYIAEKAEAFRLQSITEGMRSADRISQLQAAYEELGPMLVTAIDTRDRMLNSMKRGDELRSGVLQMVKVYIATKRVISVGDKMAGRHGNKGVIAKIMPVEDMPYLADGTPLQILLNPLGVPSRMNVGQILETHLGWAGAKLGFRAITPV
;
A
#
# COMPACT_ATOMS: atom_id res chain seq x y z
N HIS A 1 17.03 41.08 22.94
CA HIS A 1 16.97 41.85 21.68
C HIS A 1 18.32 42.25 21.09
N ALA A 2 19.29 42.72 21.87
CA ALA A 2 20.62 43.09 21.34
C ALA A 2 21.66 41.95 21.26
N ILE A 3 21.36 40.77 21.80
CA ILE A 3 22.37 39.70 22.00
C ILE A 3 22.23 38.53 21.00
N PHE A 4 21.01 38.18 20.56
CA PHE A 4 20.75 36.98 19.74
C PHE A 4 20.10 37.23 18.37
N GLY A 5 19.86 38.49 18.00
CA GLY A 5 19.20 38.85 16.73
C GLY A 5 17.74 38.40 16.61
N ARG A 6 17.12 38.66 15.46
CA ARG A 6 15.70 38.36 15.17
C ARG A 6 15.36 36.86 15.12
N ALA A 7 16.35 35.99 15.04
CA ALA A 7 16.16 34.54 15.00
C ALA A 7 15.82 33.93 16.37
N GLY A 8 16.02 34.67 17.46
CA GLY A 8 15.68 34.24 18.82
C GLY A 8 14.27 34.58 19.26
N GLU A 9 13.46 35.19 18.38
CA GLU A 9 12.12 35.67 18.71
C GLU A 9 11.06 34.85 17.96
N ASP A 10 10.06 34.39 18.72
CA ASP A 10 8.79 33.85 18.24
C ASP A 10 8.74 32.46 17.60
N VAL A 11 9.39 31.46 18.21
CA VAL A 11 8.98 30.06 18.02
C VAL A 11 8.56 29.43 19.34
N LYS A 12 7.27 29.07 19.42
CA LYS A 12 6.71 28.26 20.50
C LYS A 12 6.72 26.80 20.05
N ASN A 13 7.06 25.89 20.96
CA ASN A 13 6.93 24.47 20.68
C ASN A 13 5.44 24.11 20.55
N ASP A 14 5.05 23.70 19.35
CA ASP A 14 3.71 23.19 19.00
C ASP A 14 3.81 21.78 18.39
N SER A 15 4.80 21.00 18.87
CA SER A 15 5.02 19.63 18.40
C SER A 15 3.85 18.73 18.79
N LEU A 16 3.50 17.81 17.90
CA LEU A 16 2.49 16.79 18.19
C LEU A 16 3.06 15.75 19.16
N GLU A 17 2.49 15.69 20.37
CA GLU A 17 2.79 14.66 21.35
C GLU A 17 1.74 13.53 21.32
N VAL A 18 2.12 12.37 21.84
CA VAL A 18 1.22 11.23 21.94
C VAL A 18 0.09 11.54 22.93
N PRO A 19 -1.19 11.37 22.55
CA PRO A 19 -2.30 11.60 23.47
C PRO A 19 -2.25 10.70 24.70
N SER A 20 -2.75 11.20 25.83
CA SER A 20 -2.84 10.45 27.08
C SER A 20 -3.59 9.13 26.90
N GLY A 21 -3.05 8.04 27.45
CA GLY A 21 -3.63 6.70 27.39
C GLY A 21 -3.26 5.89 26.14
N ILE A 22 -2.44 6.44 25.24
CA ILE A 22 -1.84 5.69 24.13
C ILE A 22 -0.38 5.41 24.49
N GLU A 23 -0.03 4.13 24.58
CA GLU A 23 1.34 3.65 24.71
C GLU A 23 1.61 2.65 23.59
N GLY A 24 2.84 2.58 23.08
CA GLY A 24 3.12 1.67 21.98
C GLY A 24 4.51 1.85 21.37
N ILE A 25 4.73 1.12 20.29
CA ILE A 25 5.97 1.14 19.53
C ILE A 25 5.68 1.83 18.20
N VAL A 26 6.54 2.77 17.80
CA VAL A 26 6.48 3.38 16.46
C VAL A 26 6.85 2.31 15.45
N ILE A 27 5.94 2.02 14.52
CA ILE A 27 6.13 0.98 13.50
C ILE A 27 6.47 1.57 12.13
N ASP A 28 6.02 2.79 11.85
CA ASP A 28 6.25 3.46 10.58
C ASP A 28 6.12 4.98 10.73
N THR A 29 6.82 5.71 9.88
CA THR A 29 6.77 7.17 9.79
C THR A 29 6.75 7.58 8.33
N GLN A 30 5.70 8.29 7.93
CA GLN A 30 5.53 8.79 6.57
C GLN A 30 5.57 10.31 6.59
N ARG A 31 6.42 10.88 5.75
CA ARG A 31 6.55 12.33 5.59
C ARG A 31 6.08 12.73 4.21
N PHE A 32 5.10 13.62 4.17
CA PHE A 32 4.56 14.22 2.98
C PHE A 32 5.00 15.68 2.92
N SER A 33 5.45 16.14 1.77
CA SER A 33 5.94 17.51 1.63
C SER A 33 5.64 18.07 0.26
N ARG A 34 5.26 19.36 0.23
CA ARG A 34 5.23 20.08 -1.04
C ARG A 34 6.65 20.26 -1.54
N ARG A 35 6.86 20.11 -2.85
CA ARG A 35 8.17 20.26 -3.50
C ARG A 35 8.86 21.61 -3.21
N MET A 36 8.07 22.66 -2.99
CA MET A 36 8.60 24.00 -2.64
C MET A 36 9.21 24.06 -1.24
N SER A 37 8.87 23.13 -0.36
CA SER A 37 9.24 23.12 1.06
C SER A 37 10.35 22.13 1.41
N LEU A 38 10.97 21.49 0.39
CA LEU A 38 12.14 20.62 0.56
C LEU A 38 13.40 21.47 0.77
N SER A 39 14.30 21.00 1.63
CA SER A 39 15.65 21.58 1.78
C SER A 39 16.49 21.37 0.51
N GLU A 40 17.63 22.07 0.40
CA GLU A 40 18.52 21.91 -0.77
C GLU A 40 19.06 20.48 -0.93
N GLU A 41 19.40 19.82 0.18
CA GLU A 41 19.89 18.44 0.17
C GLU A 41 18.79 17.47 -0.26
N GLU A 42 17.58 17.64 0.28
CA GLU A 42 16.42 16.80 -0.06
C GLU A 42 15.97 17.00 -1.51
N ARG A 43 16.05 18.23 -2.03
CA ARG A 43 15.81 18.49 -3.46
C ARG A 43 16.77 17.72 -4.35
N LYS A 44 18.06 17.66 -3.99
CA LYS A 44 19.06 16.90 -4.78
C LYS A 44 18.73 15.40 -4.80
N VAL A 45 18.34 14.83 -3.66
CA VAL A 45 17.90 13.43 -3.58
C VAL A 45 16.65 13.22 -4.43
N TYR A 46 15.66 14.11 -4.30
CA TYR A 46 14.42 14.04 -5.06
C TYR A 46 14.62 14.13 -6.58
N GLU A 47 15.52 15.03 -7.03
CA GLU A 47 15.88 15.15 -8.44
C GLU A 47 16.62 13.91 -8.96
N LYS A 48 17.45 13.28 -8.12
CA LYS A 48 18.11 12.03 -8.46
C LYS A 48 17.08 10.90 -8.62
N ASP A 49 16.12 10.79 -7.69
CA ASP A 49 15.07 9.77 -7.74
C ASP A 49 14.13 9.98 -8.94
N LEU A 50 13.82 11.25 -9.27
CA LEU A 50 13.04 11.60 -10.46
C LEU A 50 13.77 11.19 -11.73
N LYS A 51 15.08 11.46 -11.84
CA LYS A 51 15.89 11.03 -12.99
C LYS A 51 15.97 9.50 -13.07
N ALA A 52 16.08 8.81 -11.93
CA ALA A 52 16.11 7.35 -11.90
C ALA A 52 14.77 6.74 -12.37
N ALA A 53 13.64 7.32 -11.95
CA ALA A 53 12.31 6.92 -12.41
C ALA A 53 12.10 7.22 -13.91
N GLU A 54 12.64 8.35 -14.40
CA GLU A 54 12.63 8.69 -15.82
C GLU A 54 13.43 7.68 -16.64
N THR A 55 14.64 7.31 -16.20
CA THR A 55 15.46 6.29 -16.89
C THR A 55 14.81 4.92 -16.87
N ASP A 56 14.26 4.45 -15.74
CA ASP A 56 13.57 3.16 -15.67
C ASP A 56 12.31 3.12 -16.55
N GLY A 57 11.56 4.22 -16.59
CA GLY A 57 10.42 4.37 -17.47
C GLY A 57 10.82 4.36 -18.95
N ASN A 58 11.88 5.08 -19.32
CA ASN A 58 12.41 5.09 -20.68
C ASN A 58 12.93 3.72 -21.11
N ASP A 59 13.59 2.98 -20.21
CA ASP A 59 14.04 1.61 -20.49
C ASP A 59 12.86 0.67 -20.79
N LYS A 60 11.76 0.80 -20.04
CA LYS A 60 10.54 0.00 -20.28
C LYS A 60 9.88 0.34 -21.62
N ILE A 61 9.79 1.63 -21.95
CA ILE A 61 9.28 2.09 -23.25
C ILE A 61 10.19 1.61 -24.37
N ALA A 62 11.50 1.75 -24.23
CA ALA A 62 12.48 1.32 -25.21
C ALA A 62 12.39 -0.18 -25.48
N ARG A 63 12.22 -1.02 -24.46
CA ARG A 63 11.99 -2.46 -24.62
C ARG A 63 10.71 -2.78 -25.39
N ALA A 64 9.58 -2.21 -24.97
CA ALA A 64 8.30 -2.44 -25.63
C ALA A 64 8.31 -1.96 -27.09
N PHE A 65 8.95 -0.82 -27.35
CA PHE A 65 9.11 -0.28 -28.70
C PHE A 65 10.05 -1.12 -29.56
N THR A 66 11.16 -1.61 -28.98
CA THR A 66 12.09 -2.53 -29.66
C THR A 66 11.39 -3.81 -30.09
N GLU A 67 10.65 -4.45 -29.19
CA GLU A 67 9.88 -5.67 -29.51
C GLU A 67 8.86 -5.41 -30.63
N MET A 68 8.18 -4.26 -30.59
CA MET A 68 7.24 -3.87 -31.64
C MET A 68 7.94 -3.65 -32.99
N ILE A 69 9.05 -2.92 -33.02
CA ILE A 69 9.80 -2.63 -34.24
C ILE A 69 10.44 -3.90 -34.81
N GLU A 70 11.00 -4.80 -34.00
CA GLU A 70 11.56 -6.07 -34.46
C GLU A 70 10.50 -6.98 -35.10
N ALA A 71 9.30 -7.04 -34.52
CA ALA A 71 8.17 -7.74 -35.10
C ALA A 71 7.78 -7.15 -36.47
N MET A 72 7.76 -5.82 -36.58
CA MET A 72 7.49 -5.14 -37.85
C MET A 72 8.63 -5.31 -38.88
N GLU A 73 9.90 -5.24 -38.48
CA GLU A 73 11.06 -5.47 -39.35
C GLU A 73 11.03 -6.87 -39.96
N THR A 74 10.59 -7.88 -39.18
CA THR A 74 10.42 -9.26 -39.65
C THR A 74 9.38 -9.36 -40.77
N ILE A 75 8.29 -8.60 -40.67
CA ILE A 75 7.20 -8.56 -41.68
C ILE A 75 7.64 -7.78 -42.93
N THR A 76 8.37 -6.67 -42.73
CA THR A 76 8.76 -5.76 -43.81
C THR A 76 9.99 -6.26 -44.57
N GLY A 77 10.84 -7.06 -43.91
CA GLY A 77 12.13 -7.55 -44.42
C GLY A 77 13.18 -6.44 -44.58
N LYS A 78 12.96 -5.28 -43.96
CA LYS A 78 13.83 -4.09 -44.00
C LYS A 78 13.88 -3.45 -42.62
N THR A 79 15.00 -2.81 -42.32
CA THR A 79 15.14 -2.00 -41.11
C THR A 79 14.22 -0.79 -41.18
N ILE A 80 13.47 -0.53 -40.11
CA ILE A 80 12.57 0.62 -40.07
C ILE A 80 13.40 1.83 -39.65
N THR A 81 13.45 2.82 -40.55
CA THR A 81 14.16 4.08 -40.34
C THR A 81 13.19 5.23 -40.26
N ASP A 82 13.59 6.29 -39.57
CA ASP A 82 12.89 7.57 -39.56
C ASP A 82 12.98 8.30 -40.92
N GLU A 83 12.30 9.44 -41.06
CA GLU A 83 12.32 10.31 -42.25
C GLU A 83 13.74 10.70 -42.69
N ASP A 84 14.68 10.79 -41.74
CA ASP A 84 16.09 11.11 -41.97
C ASP A 84 16.98 9.88 -42.26
N GLY A 85 16.41 8.68 -42.39
CA GLY A 85 17.16 7.44 -42.67
C GLY A 85 17.90 6.86 -41.46
N THR A 86 17.63 7.36 -40.26
CA THR A 86 18.22 6.86 -39.00
C THR A 86 17.40 5.68 -38.46
N PRO A 87 18.00 4.56 -38.04
CA PRO A 87 17.27 3.43 -37.43
C PRO A 87 16.50 3.86 -36.18
N LEU A 88 15.25 3.42 -36.03
CA LEU A 88 14.41 3.83 -34.88
C LEU A 88 14.86 3.26 -33.53
N VAL A 89 15.62 2.16 -33.55
CA VAL A 89 15.96 1.39 -32.34
C VAL A 89 17.46 1.09 -32.22
N ARG A 90 18.14 0.84 -33.34
CA ARG A 90 19.54 0.40 -33.30
C ARG A 90 20.48 1.57 -33.02
N ASP A 91 21.49 1.32 -32.20
CA ASP A 91 22.58 2.25 -31.87
C ASP A 91 22.16 3.56 -31.14
N HIS A 92 21.00 3.55 -30.48
CA HIS A 92 20.47 4.67 -29.71
C HIS A 92 20.28 4.35 -28.23
N ASP A 93 20.31 5.38 -27.38
CA ASP A 93 20.04 5.27 -25.96
C ASP A 93 18.53 5.18 -25.69
N ALA A 94 18.15 4.59 -24.55
CA ALA A 94 16.75 4.37 -24.19
C ALA A 94 15.91 5.67 -24.17
N LYS A 95 16.53 6.81 -23.91
CA LYS A 95 15.87 8.11 -23.96
C LYS A 95 15.48 8.51 -25.39
N TYR A 96 16.39 8.38 -26.35
CA TYR A 96 16.11 8.63 -27.76
C TYR A 96 15.03 7.69 -28.29
N ILE A 97 15.12 6.40 -27.95
CA ILE A 97 14.14 5.39 -28.36
C ILE A 97 12.75 5.73 -27.79
N ALA A 98 12.66 6.13 -26.53
CA ALA A 98 11.40 6.52 -25.91
C ALA A 98 10.77 7.77 -26.57
N GLU A 99 11.58 8.77 -26.92
CA GLU A 99 11.12 9.98 -27.62
C GLU A 99 10.58 9.65 -29.03
N LYS A 100 11.26 8.76 -29.75
CA LYS A 100 10.79 8.27 -31.05
C LYS A 100 9.56 7.39 -30.94
N ALA A 101 9.44 6.60 -29.88
CA ALA A 101 8.25 5.78 -29.61
C ALA A 101 6.98 6.63 -29.41
N GLU A 102 7.11 7.80 -28.77
CA GLU A 102 5.98 8.75 -28.61
C GLU A 102 5.57 9.41 -29.92
N ALA A 103 6.53 9.69 -30.80
CA ALA A 103 6.29 10.29 -32.11
C ALA A 103 5.87 9.26 -33.18
N PHE A 104 5.98 7.97 -32.89
CA PHE A 104 5.76 6.90 -33.84
C PHE A 104 4.31 6.86 -34.31
N ARG A 105 4.12 6.83 -35.63
CA ARG A 105 2.82 6.65 -36.27
C ARG A 105 2.94 5.53 -37.30
N LEU A 106 2.07 4.53 -37.21
CA LEU A 106 2.03 3.43 -38.18
C LEU A 106 1.95 3.93 -39.64
N GLN A 107 1.29 5.08 -39.85
CA GLN A 107 1.12 5.74 -41.15
C GLN A 107 2.46 6.02 -41.85
N SER A 108 3.52 6.39 -41.11
CA SER A 108 4.83 6.72 -41.69
C SER A 108 5.47 5.52 -42.41
N ILE A 109 5.10 4.30 -42.04
CA ILE A 109 5.58 3.06 -42.67
C ILE A 109 4.63 2.62 -43.79
N THR A 110 3.32 2.73 -43.57
CA THR A 110 2.32 2.20 -44.51
C THR A 110 2.17 3.02 -45.79
N GLU A 111 2.44 4.32 -45.77
CA GLU A 111 2.28 5.21 -46.93
C GLU A 111 3.24 4.87 -48.10
N GLY A 112 4.38 4.25 -47.81
CA GLY A 112 5.34 3.80 -48.82
C GLY A 112 5.12 2.37 -49.35
N MET A 113 4.18 1.60 -48.79
CA MET A 113 4.02 0.18 -49.09
C MET A 113 2.94 -0.09 -50.14
N ARG A 114 3.26 -0.89 -51.16
CA ARG A 114 2.34 -1.27 -52.26
C ARG A 114 1.63 -2.62 -52.04
N SER A 115 2.04 -3.41 -51.06
CA SER A 115 1.51 -4.77 -50.81
C SER A 115 0.44 -4.72 -49.72
N ALA A 116 -0.82 -4.98 -50.10
CA ALA A 116 -1.96 -4.99 -49.20
C ALA A 116 -1.83 -6.05 -48.08
N ASP A 117 -1.28 -7.22 -48.39
CA ASP A 117 -1.09 -8.31 -47.41
C ASP A 117 -0.11 -7.92 -46.29
N ARG A 118 1.01 -7.25 -46.63
CA ARG A 118 1.99 -6.79 -45.64
C ARG A 118 1.43 -5.66 -44.78
N ILE A 119 0.63 -4.77 -45.36
CA ILE A 119 -0.04 -3.71 -44.61
C ILE A 119 -1.01 -4.31 -43.57
N SER A 120 -1.79 -5.33 -43.96
CA SER A 120 -2.70 -6.02 -43.03
C SER A 120 -1.94 -6.73 -41.90
N GLN A 121 -0.80 -7.37 -42.19
CA GLN A 121 0.04 -8.00 -41.18
C GLN A 121 0.68 -6.97 -40.22
N LEU A 122 1.14 -5.83 -40.73
CA LEU A 122 1.68 -4.74 -39.91
C LEU A 122 0.60 -4.11 -39.01
N GLN A 123 -0.61 -3.94 -39.53
CA GLN A 123 -1.75 -3.46 -38.75
C GLN A 123 -2.09 -4.43 -37.62
N ALA A 124 -2.14 -5.74 -37.88
CA ALA A 124 -2.38 -6.74 -36.85
C ALA A 124 -1.29 -6.75 -35.77
N ALA A 125 -0.02 -6.67 -36.14
CA ALA A 125 1.09 -6.59 -35.20
C ALA A 125 1.05 -5.31 -34.35
N TYR A 126 0.67 -4.18 -34.95
CA TYR A 126 0.49 -2.93 -34.23
C TYR A 126 -0.72 -2.96 -33.28
N GLU A 127 -1.82 -3.58 -33.67
CA GLU A 127 -2.98 -3.76 -32.78
C GLU A 127 -2.68 -4.67 -31.59
N GLU A 128 -1.79 -5.64 -31.75
CA GLU A 128 -1.35 -6.55 -30.68
C GLU A 128 -0.37 -5.87 -29.71
N LEU A 129 0.69 -5.23 -30.23
CA LEU A 129 1.80 -4.71 -29.41
C LEU A 129 1.67 -3.21 -29.08
N GLY A 130 0.93 -2.44 -29.87
CA GLY A 130 0.70 -1.01 -29.65
C GLY A 130 0.10 -0.67 -28.28
N PRO A 131 -0.91 -1.42 -27.77
CA PRO A 131 -1.44 -1.17 -26.42
C PRO A 131 -0.39 -1.33 -25.31
N MET A 132 0.57 -2.24 -25.45
CA MET A 132 1.65 -2.42 -24.47
C MET A 132 2.59 -1.21 -24.45
N LEU A 133 2.88 -0.64 -25.61
CA LEU A 133 3.67 0.59 -25.70
C LEU A 133 2.93 1.79 -25.07
N VAL A 134 1.66 1.97 -25.42
CA VAL A 134 0.83 3.07 -24.87
C VAL A 134 0.73 2.97 -23.35
N THR A 135 0.50 1.76 -22.82
CA THR A 135 0.44 1.55 -21.37
C THR A 135 1.78 1.82 -20.68
N ALA A 136 2.91 1.50 -21.31
CA ALA A 136 4.24 1.83 -20.79
C ALA A 136 4.47 3.35 -20.73
N ILE A 137 4.13 4.08 -21.79
CA ILE A 137 4.20 5.55 -21.87
C ILE A 137 3.30 6.18 -20.80
N ASP A 138 2.02 5.78 -20.74
CA ASP A 138 1.05 6.25 -19.75
C ASP A 138 1.53 6.02 -18.32
N THR A 139 2.13 4.86 -18.05
CA THR A 139 2.62 4.51 -16.71
C THR A 139 3.79 5.39 -16.30
N ARG A 140 4.77 5.59 -17.20
CA ARG A 140 5.89 6.52 -16.98
C ARG A 140 5.36 7.93 -16.72
N ASP A 141 4.46 8.43 -17.58
CA ASP A 141 3.98 9.80 -17.49
C ASP A 141 3.16 10.04 -16.23
N ARG A 142 2.32 9.09 -15.82
CA ARG A 142 1.59 9.16 -14.54
C ARG A 142 2.56 9.20 -13.36
N MET A 143 3.58 8.34 -13.37
CA MET A 143 4.58 8.31 -12.31
C MET A 143 5.38 9.62 -12.24
N LEU A 144 5.90 10.09 -13.38
CA LEU A 144 6.66 11.34 -13.46
C LEU A 144 5.80 12.55 -13.09
N ASN A 145 4.54 12.60 -13.52
CA ASN A 145 3.63 13.69 -13.17
C ASN A 145 3.27 13.67 -11.68
N SER A 146 3.05 12.49 -11.10
CA SER A 146 2.84 12.33 -9.65
C SER A 146 4.04 12.84 -8.87
N MET A 147 5.26 12.43 -9.23
CA MET A 147 6.48 12.92 -8.59
C MET A 147 6.68 14.43 -8.82
N LYS A 148 6.49 14.93 -10.04
CA LYS A 148 6.68 16.37 -10.32
C LYS A 148 5.74 17.27 -9.52
N ARG A 149 4.48 16.84 -9.31
CA ARG A 149 3.47 17.55 -8.50
C ARG A 149 3.77 17.45 -6.99
N GLY A 150 4.38 16.36 -6.55
CA GLY A 150 4.60 16.05 -5.14
C GLY A 150 3.28 15.68 -4.44
N ASP A 151 3.30 15.70 -3.10
CA ASP A 151 2.13 15.29 -2.33
C ASP A 151 1.04 16.38 -2.31
N GLU A 152 -0.20 15.96 -2.55
CA GLU A 152 -1.36 16.84 -2.43
C GLU A 152 -1.71 17.08 -0.96
N LEU A 153 -1.24 18.22 -0.43
CA LEU A 153 -1.56 18.68 0.93
C LEU A 153 -2.60 19.80 0.92
N ARG A 154 -3.44 19.85 1.96
CA ARG A 154 -4.45 20.92 2.16
C ARG A 154 -3.82 22.31 2.07
N SER A 155 -4.60 23.31 1.63
CA SER A 155 -4.13 24.69 1.58
C SER A 155 -3.60 25.15 2.94
N GLY A 156 -2.45 25.84 2.95
CA GLY A 156 -1.75 26.26 4.16
C GLY A 156 -0.82 25.21 4.80
N VAL A 157 -0.90 23.93 4.42
CA VAL A 157 -0.02 22.87 4.95
C VAL A 157 1.21 22.71 4.06
N LEU A 158 2.39 23.02 4.60
CA LEU A 158 3.67 22.89 3.89
C LEU A 158 4.18 21.44 3.89
N GLN A 159 4.10 20.79 5.06
CA GLN A 159 4.56 19.43 5.31
C GLN A 159 3.59 18.73 6.27
N MET A 160 3.49 17.41 6.15
CA MET A 160 2.69 16.57 7.04
C MET A 160 3.49 15.32 7.41
N VAL A 161 3.58 15.02 8.70
CA VAL A 161 4.21 13.80 9.20
C VAL A 161 3.12 12.92 9.82
N LYS A 162 3.04 11.68 9.35
CA LYS A 162 2.19 10.63 9.93
C LYS A 162 3.09 9.65 10.68
N VAL A 163 2.80 9.44 11.96
CA VAL A 163 3.48 8.45 12.80
C VAL A 163 2.49 7.34 13.11
N TYR A 164 2.84 6.12 12.76
CA TYR A 164 2.05 4.93 13.05
C TYR A 164 2.55 4.30 14.34
N ILE A 165 1.67 4.18 15.33
CA ILE A 165 1.97 3.61 16.64
C ILE A 165 1.17 2.32 16.79
N ALA A 166 1.86 1.22 17.03
CA ALA A 166 1.23 -0.04 17.40
C ALA A 166 1.09 -0.12 18.92
N THR A 167 -0.15 -0.25 19.39
CA THR A 167 -0.49 -0.41 20.80
C THR A 167 -1.04 -1.80 21.06
N LYS A 168 -0.51 -2.49 22.07
CA LYS A 168 -1.11 -3.72 22.59
C LYS A 168 -2.03 -3.37 23.75
N ARG A 169 -3.34 -3.56 23.57
CA ARG A 169 -4.32 -3.35 24.65
C ARG A 169 -4.49 -4.62 25.46
N VAL A 170 -4.29 -4.52 26.77
CA VAL A 170 -4.52 -5.60 27.73
C VAL A 170 -5.94 -5.48 28.29
N ILE A 171 -6.56 -6.62 28.59
CA ILE A 171 -7.89 -6.65 29.18
C ILE A 171 -7.91 -5.90 30.52
N SER A 172 -8.90 -5.04 30.70
CA SER A 172 -8.98 -4.13 31.84
C SER A 172 -10.36 -4.17 32.49
N VAL A 173 -10.43 -3.76 33.75
CA VAL A 173 -11.70 -3.55 34.45
C VAL A 173 -12.51 -2.50 33.67
N GLY A 174 -13.79 -2.78 33.41
CA GLY A 174 -14.62 -1.94 32.54
C GLY A 174 -14.72 -2.43 31.09
N ASP A 175 -13.88 -3.37 30.65
CA ASP A 175 -14.02 -3.95 29.32
C ASP A 175 -15.29 -4.78 29.21
N LYS A 176 -15.94 -4.69 28.04
CA LYS A 176 -17.17 -5.42 27.76
C LYS A 176 -16.86 -6.75 27.09
N MET A 177 -17.38 -7.83 27.67
CA MET A 177 -17.28 -9.17 27.11
C MET A 177 -18.66 -9.74 26.78
N ALA A 178 -18.72 -10.64 25.80
CA ALA A 178 -19.93 -11.34 25.42
C ALA A 178 -19.64 -12.83 25.19
N GLY A 179 -20.56 -13.69 25.60
CA GLY A 179 -20.55 -15.11 25.27
C GLY A 179 -21.44 -15.41 24.06
N ARG A 180 -21.27 -16.61 23.50
CA ARG A 180 -21.99 -17.08 22.30
C ARG A 180 -23.50 -17.20 22.51
N HIS A 181 -23.92 -17.50 23.73
CA HIS A 181 -25.34 -17.59 24.12
C HIS A 181 -25.97 -16.23 24.46
N GLY A 182 -25.41 -15.12 23.95
CA GLY A 182 -25.99 -13.77 24.10
C GLY A 182 -25.86 -13.15 25.50
N ASN A 183 -25.13 -13.78 26.43
CA ASN A 183 -24.76 -13.16 27.70
C ASN A 183 -23.73 -12.06 27.43
N LYS A 184 -23.98 -10.85 27.94
CA LYS A 184 -23.09 -9.68 27.82
C LYS A 184 -22.82 -9.17 29.22
N GLY A 185 -21.58 -8.81 29.50
CA GLY A 185 -21.14 -8.32 30.80
C GLY A 185 -19.97 -7.37 30.68
N VAL A 186 -19.69 -6.66 31.77
CA VAL A 186 -18.51 -5.82 31.92
C VAL A 186 -17.61 -6.46 32.97
N ILE A 187 -16.30 -6.44 32.78
CA ILE A 187 -15.35 -6.97 33.77
C ILE A 187 -15.42 -6.10 35.01
N ALA A 188 -15.89 -6.67 36.12
CA ALA A 188 -16.05 -5.96 37.38
C ALA A 188 -14.75 -5.86 38.17
N LYS A 189 -13.95 -6.93 38.17
CA LYS A 189 -12.68 -7.01 38.91
C LYS A 189 -11.77 -8.07 38.30
N ILE A 190 -10.46 -7.83 38.33
CA ILE A 190 -9.43 -8.82 38.03
C ILE A 190 -8.81 -9.22 39.36
N MET A 191 -8.87 -10.52 39.70
CA MET A 191 -8.40 -11.06 40.97
C MET A 191 -7.04 -11.73 40.79
N PRO A 192 -6.14 -11.68 41.80
CA PRO A 192 -4.99 -12.56 41.88
C PRO A 192 -5.41 -14.04 41.86
N VAL A 193 -4.52 -14.92 41.37
CA VAL A 193 -4.84 -16.33 41.16
C VAL A 193 -5.08 -17.07 42.49
N GLU A 194 -4.36 -16.66 43.53
CA GLU A 194 -4.45 -17.18 44.89
C GLU A 194 -5.80 -16.95 45.57
N ASP A 195 -6.54 -15.92 45.15
CA ASP A 195 -7.86 -15.58 45.69
C ASP A 195 -9.01 -16.25 44.91
N MET A 196 -8.71 -16.90 43.78
CA MET A 196 -9.73 -17.55 42.96
C MET A 196 -10.13 -18.91 43.54
N PRO A 197 -11.42 -19.28 43.49
CA PRO A 197 -11.82 -20.64 43.83
C PRO A 197 -11.12 -21.66 42.93
N TYR A 198 -10.81 -22.82 43.50
CA TYR A 198 -10.06 -23.88 42.81
C TYR A 198 -10.84 -25.20 42.81
N LEU A 199 -10.50 -26.04 41.84
CA LEU A 199 -10.99 -27.41 41.74
C LEU A 199 -10.26 -28.32 42.74
N ALA A 200 -10.78 -29.54 42.94
CA ALA A 200 -10.14 -30.53 43.81
C ALA A 200 -8.71 -30.91 43.39
N ASP A 201 -8.34 -30.70 42.12
CA ASP A 201 -6.98 -30.90 41.60
C ASP A 201 -6.06 -29.67 41.76
N GLY A 202 -6.56 -28.61 42.40
CA GLY A 202 -5.82 -27.36 42.63
C GLY A 202 -5.91 -26.35 41.48
N THR A 203 -6.58 -26.68 40.36
CA THR A 203 -6.70 -25.75 39.24
C THR A 203 -7.61 -24.57 39.60
N PRO A 204 -7.14 -23.31 39.52
CA PRO A 204 -7.97 -22.13 39.80
C PRO A 204 -8.97 -21.89 38.66
N LEU A 205 -10.16 -21.39 39.00
CA LEU A 205 -11.13 -20.94 38.02
C LEU A 205 -10.64 -19.65 37.33
N GLN A 206 -10.97 -19.49 36.06
CA GLN A 206 -10.56 -18.31 35.27
C GLN A 206 -11.63 -17.20 35.25
N ILE A 207 -12.91 -17.57 35.21
CA ILE A 207 -14.03 -16.63 35.11
C ILE A 207 -15.15 -17.10 36.05
N LEU A 208 -15.69 -16.17 36.85
CA LEU A 208 -16.87 -16.38 37.67
C LEU A 208 -18.06 -15.66 37.03
N LEU A 209 -19.15 -16.40 36.80
CA LEU A 209 -20.39 -15.86 36.23
C LEU A 209 -21.52 -15.94 37.26
N ASN A 210 -22.43 -14.96 37.24
CA ASN A 210 -23.61 -14.98 38.09
C ASN A 210 -24.66 -15.95 37.50
N PRO A 211 -25.09 -16.99 38.25
CA PRO A 211 -26.05 -17.98 37.74
C PRO A 211 -27.47 -17.42 37.54
N LEU A 212 -27.83 -16.30 38.18
CA LEU A 212 -29.18 -15.72 38.09
C LEU A 212 -29.57 -15.28 36.68
N GLY A 213 -28.58 -15.01 35.82
CA GLY A 213 -28.82 -14.63 34.43
C GLY A 213 -29.32 -15.78 33.55
N VAL A 214 -29.08 -17.04 33.94
CA VAL A 214 -29.46 -18.20 33.11
C VAL A 214 -30.98 -18.42 33.12
N PRO A 215 -31.67 -18.54 34.27
CA PRO A 215 -33.11 -18.81 34.29
C PRO A 215 -33.90 -17.62 33.75
N SER A 216 -33.50 -16.40 34.10
CA SER A 216 -34.20 -15.17 33.71
C SER A 216 -34.25 -14.96 32.20
N ARG A 217 -33.21 -15.39 31.47
CA ARG A 217 -33.14 -15.26 29.99
C ARG A 217 -33.43 -16.56 29.26
N MET A 218 -33.68 -17.65 29.99
CA MET A 218 -33.85 -19.00 29.46
C MET A 218 -32.68 -19.48 28.57
N ASN A 219 -31.46 -19.00 28.83
CA ASN A 219 -30.26 -19.32 28.05
C ASN A 219 -29.59 -20.61 28.54
N VAL A 220 -30.34 -21.72 28.61
CA VAL A 220 -29.87 -23.01 29.15
C VAL A 220 -28.70 -23.59 28.35
N GLY A 221 -28.61 -23.26 27.06
CA GLY A 221 -27.53 -23.71 26.17
C GLY A 221 -26.12 -23.45 26.70
N GLN A 222 -25.91 -22.36 27.46
CA GLN A 222 -24.60 -22.05 28.03
C GLN A 222 -24.13 -23.10 29.05
N ILE A 223 -25.07 -23.71 29.80
CA ILE A 223 -24.75 -24.75 30.77
C ILE A 223 -24.40 -26.04 30.02
N LEU A 224 -25.21 -26.41 29.01
CA LEU A 224 -24.97 -27.59 28.18
C LEU A 224 -23.63 -27.49 27.46
N GLU A 225 -23.31 -26.32 26.92
CA GLU A 225 -22.02 -26.04 26.29
C GLU A 225 -20.85 -26.12 27.27
N THR A 226 -21.03 -25.60 28.49
CA THR A 226 -20.01 -25.72 29.55
C THR A 226 -19.76 -27.19 29.93
N HIS A 227 -20.81 -27.99 30.08
CA HIS A 227 -20.69 -29.42 30.35
C HIS A 227 -20.01 -30.18 29.20
N LEU A 228 -20.39 -29.89 27.95
CA LEU A 228 -19.79 -30.50 26.77
C LEU A 228 -18.32 -30.11 26.63
N GLY A 229 -17.97 -28.85 26.89
CA GLY A 229 -16.59 -28.36 26.91
C GLY A 229 -15.76 -29.03 28.01
N TRP A 230 -16.34 -29.26 29.18
CA TRP A 230 -15.69 -29.99 30.27
C TRP A 230 -15.40 -31.45 29.91
N ALA A 231 -16.39 -32.13 29.32
CA ALA A 231 -16.22 -33.49 28.83
C ALA A 231 -15.15 -33.55 27.73
N GLY A 232 -15.18 -32.61 26.77
CA GLY A 232 -14.18 -32.48 25.71
C GLY A 232 -12.77 -32.27 26.24
N ALA A 233 -12.59 -31.41 27.25
CA ALA A 233 -11.30 -31.18 27.90
C ALA A 233 -10.73 -32.44 28.56
N LYS A 234 -11.59 -33.27 29.19
CA LYS A 234 -11.17 -34.54 29.82
C LYS A 234 -10.92 -35.66 28.80
N LEU A 235 -11.65 -35.67 27.69
CA LEU A 235 -11.58 -36.71 26.66
C LEU A 235 -10.66 -36.35 25.48
N GLY A 236 -10.09 -35.15 25.46
CA GLY A 236 -9.14 -34.72 24.44
C GLY A 236 -9.76 -34.40 23.07
N PHE A 237 -11.02 -33.98 23.02
CA PHE A 237 -11.67 -33.57 21.78
C PHE A 237 -12.32 -32.19 21.89
N ARG A 238 -12.48 -31.53 20.74
CA ARG A 238 -13.19 -30.25 20.62
C ARG A 238 -14.54 -30.49 19.96
N ALA A 239 -15.62 -30.25 20.70
CA ALA A 239 -16.96 -30.23 20.12
C ALA A 239 -17.22 -28.92 19.36
N ILE A 240 -17.94 -29.01 18.24
CA ILE A 240 -18.46 -27.85 17.51
C ILE A 240 -19.96 -27.77 17.81
N THR A 241 -20.39 -26.66 18.41
CA THR A 241 -21.80 -26.36 18.71
C THR A 241 -22.36 -25.40 17.66
N PRO A 242 -23.65 -25.51 17.28
CA PRO A 242 -24.27 -24.65 16.26
C PRO A 242 -24.61 -23.22 16.74
N VAL A 243 -24.07 -22.82 17.90
CA VAL A 243 -24.28 -21.51 18.55
C VAL A 243 -22.94 -20.76 18.67
#